data_AF-A0A0D9AM25-F1
#
_entry.id   AF-A0A0D9AM25-F1
#
_cell.length_a   1.000
_cell.length_b   1.000
_cell.length_c   1.000
_cell.angle_alpha   90.00
_cell.angle_beta   90.00
_cell.angle_gamma   90.00
#
_symmetry.space_group_name_H-M   'P 1'
#
loop_
_entity.id
_entity.type
_entity.pdbx_description
1 polymer ?
#
loop_
_entity_poly.entity_id
_entity_poly.type
_entity_poly.pdbx_seq_one_letter_code
_entity_poly.pdbx_strand_id
1 'polypeptide(L)'
;MRQALENPFYYLENFRQVLAWVGERHGDLLADHERAFLDRFSEVPQASQALLVRMVMRKGTLFRASKLRYAEIGCPLEASAALIDQGWIDADPTLDLVQLFALLNKDELIRVFGPPTGRSQRKTDLLQTLLAEHVQPRPFRNWCEALGEVAFGLNISELCDRLRLMFFGNIHQDWTEFVLADLGIFRYEQVSFSPASRAFHSREDVDAYLHLHRCRERFEAGEALDEVLADIPHVPYANEWLEHRRGKLLLSIGRQCERVGDLSQALRLHATNNYPGARERAIRVLERCDQPEAALQLASEANAAPESEHEAQQLQRILPRLRRALGEPVARRRVVVEAERIDLAIARQPGLSVEQAVREHLSRSEAPAYYVENALINSLLGLLCWDAIFAPLPGAFFHPFHAAPADLARPDFHTRRAGLFDECLSKLGTDEYRDCIRRVFREKFGLQSQFVSWGLFDETLLELALECIPAEHLKAFFQRILLDVPNHRSGLPDLIQFWPGDRRYQLIEVKGPGDRLQDNQKRWIDFAQRHQMPIAVCYVQWAEATW
;
A
#
# COMPACT_ATOMS: atom_id res chain seq x y z
N MET A 1 17.93 -20.91 11.02
CA MET A 1 17.67 -20.63 12.45
C MET A 1 17.44 -19.14 12.59
N ARG A 2 16.29 -18.69 13.09
CA ARG A 2 16.10 -17.25 13.39
C ARG A 2 17.06 -16.91 14.52
N GLN A 3 17.95 -15.95 14.30
CA GLN A 3 18.81 -15.42 15.35
C GLN A 3 17.88 -14.83 16.42
N ALA A 4 17.91 -15.37 17.63
CA ALA A 4 17.14 -14.78 18.72
C ALA A 4 17.80 -13.45 19.09
N LEU A 5 17.01 -12.39 19.23
CA LEU A 5 17.51 -11.13 19.78
C LEU A 5 18.01 -11.39 21.20
N GLU A 6 19.26 -11.04 21.47
CA GLU A 6 19.92 -11.34 22.75
C GLU A 6 19.29 -10.58 23.92
N ASN A 7 18.69 -9.41 23.65
CA ASN A 7 18.01 -8.60 24.63
C ASN A 7 16.51 -8.97 24.75
N PRO A 8 16.02 -9.49 25.88
CA PRO A 8 14.61 -9.81 26.06
C PRO A 8 13.69 -8.59 26.03
N PHE A 9 14.20 -7.36 26.20
CA PHE A 9 13.45 -6.11 26.19
C PHE A 9 13.61 -5.29 24.89
N TYR A 10 14.09 -5.89 23.79
CA TYR A 10 14.29 -5.18 22.51
C TYR A 10 13.09 -4.32 22.08
N TYR A 11 11.87 -4.83 22.27
CA TYR A 11 10.64 -4.13 21.89
C TYR A 11 10.38 -2.88 22.73
N LEU A 12 10.80 -2.89 23.99
CA LEU A 12 10.70 -1.74 24.89
C LEU A 12 11.74 -0.67 24.51
N GLU A 13 12.96 -1.07 24.15
CA GLU A 13 13.99 -0.14 23.67
C GLU A 13 13.56 0.55 22.37
N ASN A 14 13.01 -0.23 21.43
CA ASN A 14 12.46 0.30 20.18
C ASN A 14 11.32 1.29 20.44
N PHE A 15 10.41 0.98 21.37
CA PHE A 15 9.34 1.91 21.74
C PHE A 15 9.89 3.18 22.41
N ARG A 16 10.88 3.07 23.31
CA ARG A 16 11.55 4.24 23.92
C ARG A 16 12.24 5.12 22.87
N GLN A 17 12.86 4.52 21.87
CA GLN A 17 13.46 5.24 20.75
C GLN A 17 12.41 6.03 19.95
N VAL A 18 11.25 5.43 19.71
CA VAL A 18 10.12 6.13 19.07
C VAL A 18 9.66 7.31 19.91
N LEU A 19 9.45 7.12 21.22
CA LEU A 19 9.01 8.21 22.11
C LEU A 19 10.01 9.36 22.11
N ALA A 20 11.31 9.07 22.21
CA ALA A 20 12.36 10.07 22.14
C ALA A 20 12.36 10.79 20.78
N TRP A 21 12.22 10.05 19.68
CA TRP A 21 12.19 10.61 18.32
C TRP A 21 11.02 11.57 18.11
N VAL A 22 9.82 11.17 18.56
CA VAL A 22 8.61 11.98 18.46
C VAL A 22 8.70 13.20 19.38
N GLY A 23 9.19 13.03 20.61
CA GLY A 23 9.41 14.13 21.54
C GLY A 23 10.37 15.19 21.00
N GLU A 24 11.47 14.76 20.36
CA GLU A 24 12.47 15.65 19.76
C GLU A 24 11.95 16.40 18.53
N ARG A 25 11.28 15.71 17.59
CA ARG A 25 10.93 16.28 16.26
C ARG A 25 9.52 16.86 16.16
N HIS A 26 8.62 16.40 17.00
CA HIS A 26 7.20 16.76 16.93
C HIS A 26 6.62 17.10 18.31
N GLY A 27 7.44 17.33 19.35
CA GLY A 27 6.97 17.69 20.69
C GLY A 27 6.13 18.98 20.72
N ASP A 28 6.34 19.87 19.75
CA ASP A 28 5.54 21.08 19.49
C ASP A 28 4.12 20.77 19.01
N LEU A 29 3.90 19.61 18.37
CA LEU A 29 2.58 19.20 17.84
C LEU A 29 1.76 18.38 18.85
N LEU A 30 2.38 17.96 19.96
CA LEU A 30 1.72 17.22 21.02
C LEU A 30 0.89 18.14 21.91
N ALA A 31 -0.20 17.62 22.48
CA ALA A 31 -0.94 18.29 23.54
C ALA A 31 -0.26 18.07 24.89
N ASP A 32 -0.62 18.86 25.91
CA ASP A 32 0.01 18.77 27.25
C ASP A 32 -0.10 17.37 27.85
N HIS A 33 -1.26 16.73 27.74
CA HIS A 33 -1.47 15.38 28.27
C HIS A 33 -0.65 14.31 27.51
N GLU A 34 -0.38 14.53 26.22
CA GLU A 34 0.42 13.63 25.38
C GLU A 34 1.92 13.79 25.70
N ARG A 35 2.40 15.03 25.86
CA ARG A 35 3.76 15.29 26.37
C ARG A 35 3.96 14.67 27.74
N ALA A 36 2.99 14.83 28.63
CA ALA A 36 3.07 14.27 29.96
C ALA A 36 3.06 12.73 29.95
N PHE A 37 2.51 12.08 28.92
CA PHE A 37 2.67 10.63 28.73
C PHE A 37 4.12 10.26 28.41
N LEU A 38 4.81 11.00 27.52
CA LEU A 38 6.22 10.77 27.19
C LEU A 38 7.09 10.84 28.46
N ASP A 39 6.87 11.85 29.29
CA ASP A 39 7.62 12.06 30.53
C ASP A 39 7.33 10.93 31.54
N ARG A 40 6.05 10.71 31.87
CA ARG A 40 5.63 9.71 32.87
C ARG A 40 5.93 8.28 32.46
N PHE A 41 5.99 7.96 31.16
CA PHE A 41 6.37 6.62 30.69
C PHE A 41 7.77 6.23 31.16
N SER A 42 8.68 7.20 31.27
CA SER A 42 10.03 6.93 31.77
C SER A 42 10.09 6.67 33.28
N GLU A 43 9.10 7.17 34.04
CA GLU A 43 9.03 7.11 35.49
C GLU A 43 8.44 5.80 36.03
N VAL A 44 7.58 5.12 35.26
CA VAL A 44 6.97 3.86 35.70
C VAL A 44 8.01 2.71 35.66
N PRO A 45 7.85 1.66 36.50
CA PRO A 45 8.80 0.54 36.54
C PRO A 45 9.00 -0.13 35.17
N GLN A 46 10.21 -0.64 34.90
CA GLN A 46 10.53 -1.27 33.62
C GLN A 46 9.59 -2.42 33.25
N ALA A 47 9.17 -3.24 34.22
CA ALA A 47 8.21 -4.32 33.98
C ALA A 47 6.85 -3.78 33.51
N SER A 48 6.39 -2.65 34.08
CA SER A 48 5.18 -1.95 33.67
C SER A 48 5.32 -1.37 32.26
N GLN A 49 6.44 -0.70 31.95
CA GLN A 49 6.71 -0.21 30.60
C GLN A 49 6.66 -1.36 29.58
N ALA A 50 7.33 -2.47 29.87
CA ALA A 50 7.35 -3.64 29.01
C ALA A 50 5.94 -4.24 28.81
N LEU A 51 5.14 -4.34 29.88
CA LEU A 51 3.77 -4.86 29.79
C LEU A 51 2.90 -3.98 28.89
N LEU A 52 3.00 -2.65 29.04
CA LEU A 52 2.26 -1.70 28.21
C LEU A 52 2.63 -1.89 26.73
N VAL A 53 3.91 -1.95 26.40
CA VAL A 53 4.37 -2.12 25.02
C VAL A 53 3.92 -3.47 24.45
N ARG A 54 3.93 -4.55 25.24
CA ARG A 54 3.37 -5.86 24.82
C ARG A 54 1.89 -5.76 24.47
N MET A 55 1.11 -4.99 25.22
CA MET A 55 -0.31 -4.77 24.93
C MET A 55 -0.49 -3.93 23.65
N VAL A 56 0.26 -2.83 23.51
CA VAL A 56 0.21 -1.93 22.34
C VAL A 56 0.59 -2.65 21.04
N MET A 57 1.57 -3.54 21.07
CA MET A 57 2.01 -4.29 19.88
C MET A 57 1.09 -5.45 19.51
N ARG A 58 0.14 -5.84 20.36
CA ARG A 58 -0.79 -6.93 20.09
C ARG A 58 -2.08 -6.39 19.49
N LYS A 59 -2.72 -7.21 18.64
CA LYS A 59 -4.02 -6.88 18.07
C LYS A 59 -5.09 -6.80 19.17
N GLY A 60 -5.88 -5.72 19.15
CA GLY A 60 -7.01 -5.47 20.04
C GLY A 60 -6.65 -4.58 21.24
N THR A 61 -7.66 -4.18 22.00
CA THR A 61 -7.52 -3.29 23.17
C THR A 61 -7.86 -3.98 24.49
N LEU A 62 -8.35 -5.22 24.44
CA LEU A 62 -8.79 -5.98 25.60
C LEU A 62 -7.92 -7.23 25.77
N PHE A 63 -7.39 -7.43 26.98
CA PHE A 63 -6.42 -8.49 27.25
C PHE A 63 -6.70 -9.18 28.57
N ARG A 64 -6.69 -10.51 28.57
CA ARG A 64 -6.73 -11.29 29.82
C ARG A 64 -5.36 -11.31 30.48
N ALA A 65 -5.31 -11.10 31.78
CA ALA A 65 -4.08 -11.16 32.57
C ALA A 65 -3.37 -12.51 32.41
N SER A 66 -4.12 -13.61 32.38
CA SER A 66 -3.57 -14.96 32.15
C SER A 66 -2.87 -15.13 30.79
N LYS A 67 -3.17 -14.27 29.81
CA LYS A 67 -2.58 -14.26 28.46
C LYS A 67 -1.46 -13.23 28.28
N LEU A 68 -1.07 -12.53 29.35
CA LEU A 68 0.01 -11.54 29.39
C LEU A 68 1.20 -12.03 30.24
N ARG A 69 1.47 -13.33 30.25
CA ARG A 69 2.59 -13.92 30.99
C ARG A 69 3.85 -13.91 30.13
N TYR A 70 4.82 -13.10 30.52
CA TYR A 70 6.12 -12.96 29.87
C TYR A 70 7.22 -13.14 30.92
N ALA A 71 8.22 -13.99 30.64
CA ALA A 71 9.24 -14.36 31.62
C ALA A 71 10.06 -13.14 32.08
N GLU A 72 10.33 -12.21 31.15
CA GLU A 72 11.07 -10.98 31.42
C GLU A 72 10.27 -9.94 32.22
N ILE A 73 8.93 -10.04 32.24
CA ILE A 73 8.04 -9.08 32.94
C ILE A 73 7.66 -9.57 34.34
N GLY A 74 7.55 -10.89 34.53
CA GLY A 74 7.09 -11.48 35.79
C GLY A 74 5.56 -11.46 35.91
N CYS A 75 5.04 -11.08 37.08
CA CYS A 75 3.61 -11.11 37.37
C CYS A 75 2.87 -9.98 36.63
N PRO A 76 1.91 -10.27 35.73
CA PRO A 76 1.20 -9.24 34.98
C PRO A 76 0.30 -8.35 35.85
N LEU A 77 -0.17 -8.85 36.99
CA LEU A 77 -1.00 -8.07 37.93
C LEU A 77 -0.17 -7.03 38.71
N GLU A 78 1.06 -7.40 39.09
CA GLU A 78 1.97 -6.46 39.75
C GLU A 78 2.49 -5.42 38.75
N ALA A 79 2.86 -5.87 37.55
CA ALA A 79 3.35 -4.99 36.49
C ALA A 79 2.27 -4.02 35.97
N SER A 80 0.98 -4.34 36.08
CA SER A 80 -0.10 -3.43 35.66
C SER A 80 -0.44 -2.35 36.67
N ALA A 81 -0.07 -2.49 37.95
CA ALA A 81 -0.47 -1.56 39.01
C ALA A 81 -0.13 -0.09 38.69
N ALA A 82 1.13 0.19 38.33
CA ALA A 82 1.54 1.54 37.95
C ALA A 82 0.86 2.05 36.67
N LEU A 83 0.45 1.16 35.76
CA LEU A 83 -0.24 1.53 34.51
C LEU A 83 -1.71 1.89 34.77
N ILE A 84 -2.33 1.24 35.76
CA ILE A 84 -3.68 1.53 36.23
C ILE A 84 -3.70 2.87 36.97
N ASP A 85 -2.73 3.13 37.84
CA ASP A 85 -2.59 4.40 38.57
C ASP A 85 -2.44 5.60 37.60
N GLN A 86 -1.76 5.39 36.47
CA GLN A 86 -1.63 6.37 35.40
C GLN A 86 -2.86 6.49 34.49
N GLY A 87 -3.85 5.60 34.65
CA GLY A 87 -5.05 5.52 33.81
C GLY A 87 -4.81 4.97 32.40
N TRP A 88 -3.62 4.42 32.11
CA TRP A 88 -3.30 3.88 30.78
C TRP A 88 -3.95 2.52 30.53
N ILE A 89 -4.26 1.80 31.61
CA ILE A 89 -4.98 0.54 31.60
C ILE A 89 -6.18 0.63 32.54
N ASP A 90 -7.35 0.21 32.06
CA ASP A 90 -8.51 -0.10 32.89
C ASP A 90 -8.38 -1.52 33.47
N ALA A 91 -8.49 -1.64 34.79
CA ALA A 91 -8.41 -2.89 35.52
C ALA A 91 -9.70 -3.73 35.47
N ASP A 92 -10.82 -3.13 35.06
CA ASP A 92 -12.11 -3.79 34.95
C ASP A 92 -12.97 -3.16 33.84
N PRO A 93 -12.56 -3.35 32.57
CA PRO A 93 -13.24 -2.73 31.44
C PRO A 93 -14.70 -3.19 31.35
N THR A 94 -15.58 -2.24 31.01
CA THR A 94 -16.98 -2.52 30.72
C THR A 94 -17.11 -3.09 29.31
N LEU A 95 -17.61 -4.32 29.21
CA LEU A 95 -17.69 -5.08 27.96
C LEU A 95 -19.13 -5.35 27.55
N ASP A 96 -19.38 -5.19 26.26
CA ASP A 96 -20.53 -5.81 25.62
C ASP A 96 -20.33 -7.33 25.43
N LEU A 97 -21.39 -8.01 24.98
CA LEU A 97 -21.36 -9.46 24.80
C LEU A 97 -20.41 -9.90 23.67
N VAL A 98 -20.27 -9.10 22.61
CA VAL A 98 -19.40 -9.43 21.47
C VAL A 98 -17.93 -9.39 21.91
N GLN A 99 -17.55 -8.37 22.67
CA GLN A 99 -16.23 -8.19 23.27
C GLN A 99 -15.91 -9.31 24.28
N LEU A 100 -16.87 -9.66 25.15
CA LEU A 100 -16.71 -10.79 26.08
C LEU A 100 -16.47 -12.11 25.32
N PHE A 101 -17.25 -12.35 24.27
CA PHE A 101 -17.07 -13.52 23.41
C PHE A 101 -15.73 -13.50 22.68
N ALA A 102 -15.16 -12.35 22.34
CA ALA A 102 -13.83 -12.30 21.77
C ALA A 102 -12.73 -12.76 22.77
N LEU A 103 -12.92 -12.52 24.07
CA LEU A 103 -11.93 -12.83 25.13
C LEU A 103 -12.00 -14.26 25.67
N LEU A 104 -13.20 -14.83 25.76
CA LEU A 104 -13.43 -16.13 26.38
C LEU A 104 -13.49 -17.26 25.35
N ASN A 105 -13.03 -18.44 25.74
CA ASN A 105 -13.27 -19.65 24.96
C ASN A 105 -14.69 -20.18 25.20
N LYS A 106 -15.10 -21.20 24.42
CA LYS A 106 -16.47 -21.73 24.50
C LYS A 106 -16.78 -22.35 25.87
N ASP A 107 -15.83 -23.05 26.48
CA ASP A 107 -16.05 -23.74 27.76
C ASP A 107 -16.17 -22.73 28.92
N GLU A 108 -15.40 -21.64 28.85
CA GLU A 108 -15.51 -20.51 29.78
C GLU A 108 -16.85 -19.80 29.65
N LEU A 109 -17.33 -19.57 28.42
CA LEU A 109 -18.66 -19.00 28.19
C LEU A 109 -19.77 -19.88 28.76
N ILE A 110 -19.64 -21.21 28.64
CA ILE A 110 -20.59 -22.16 29.25
C ILE A 110 -20.55 -22.09 30.78
N ARG A 111 -19.40 -21.83 31.39
CA ARG A 111 -19.32 -21.63 32.85
C ARG A 111 -19.94 -20.32 33.30
N VAL A 112 -19.86 -19.28 32.47
CA VAL A 112 -20.44 -17.96 32.76
C VAL A 112 -21.96 -17.96 32.58
N PHE A 113 -22.46 -18.49 31.47
CA PHE A 113 -23.88 -18.42 31.10
C PHE A 113 -24.67 -19.71 31.39
N GLY A 114 -23.99 -20.78 31.78
CA GLY A 114 -24.57 -22.12 31.88
C GLY A 114 -24.53 -22.89 30.55
N PRO A 115 -24.87 -24.19 30.57
CA PRO A 115 -24.93 -25.01 29.36
C PRO A 115 -26.04 -24.51 28.44
N PRO A 116 -25.81 -24.47 27.11
CA PRO A 116 -26.84 -24.05 26.16
C PRO A 116 -28.04 -24.98 26.21
N THR A 117 -29.25 -24.42 26.07
CA THR A 117 -30.51 -25.14 25.95
C THR A 117 -30.65 -25.75 24.55
N GLY A 118 -29.82 -26.74 24.21
CA GLY A 118 -29.84 -27.44 22.91
C GLY A 118 -28.57 -28.22 22.56
N ARG A 119 -28.57 -28.98 21.44
CA ARG A 119 -27.39 -29.72 20.92
C ARG A 119 -26.19 -28.79 20.72
N SER A 120 -24.97 -29.31 20.86
CA SER A 120 -23.68 -28.60 20.72
C SER A 120 -23.70 -27.48 19.68
N GLN A 121 -23.84 -26.24 20.13
CA GLN A 121 -23.92 -25.04 19.29
C GLN A 121 -22.51 -24.51 18.98
N ARG A 122 -22.31 -23.88 17.82
CA ARG A 122 -21.06 -23.15 17.57
C ARG A 122 -21.04 -21.88 18.44
N LYS A 123 -19.84 -21.35 18.70
CA LYS A 123 -19.67 -20.12 19.51
C LYS A 123 -20.46 -18.93 18.94
N THR A 124 -20.58 -18.85 17.62
CA THR A 124 -21.39 -17.85 16.90
C THR A 124 -22.88 -17.98 17.19
N ASP A 125 -23.40 -19.20 17.25
CA ASP A 125 -24.83 -19.45 17.46
C ASP A 125 -25.21 -19.14 18.91
N LEU A 126 -24.29 -19.45 19.84
CA LEU A 126 -24.43 -19.09 21.26
C LEU A 126 -24.46 -17.57 21.45
N LEU A 127 -23.59 -16.83 20.74
CA LEU A 127 -23.59 -15.37 20.77
C LEU A 127 -24.94 -14.81 20.30
N GLN A 128 -25.46 -15.30 19.16
CA GLN A 128 -26.74 -14.85 18.61
C GLN A 128 -27.91 -15.11 19.56
N THR A 129 -27.89 -16.25 20.26
CA THR A 129 -28.93 -16.59 21.25
C THR A 129 -28.90 -15.64 22.44
N LEU A 130 -27.71 -15.32 22.96
CA LEU A 130 -27.55 -14.53 24.19
C LEU A 130 -27.60 -13.01 23.96
N LEU A 131 -27.40 -12.54 22.71
CA LEU A 131 -27.43 -11.11 22.38
C LEU A 131 -28.76 -10.43 22.76
N ALA A 132 -29.88 -11.14 22.67
CA ALA A 132 -31.20 -10.60 23.02
C ALA A 132 -31.43 -10.51 24.54
N GLU A 133 -30.79 -11.38 25.33
CA GLU A 133 -30.98 -11.47 26.78
C GLU A 133 -30.02 -10.55 27.54
N HIS A 134 -28.86 -10.26 26.94
CA HIS A 134 -27.74 -9.57 27.58
C HIS A 134 -27.30 -8.32 26.81
N VAL A 135 -28.24 -7.39 26.63
CA VAL A 135 -28.04 -6.18 25.82
C VAL A 135 -27.12 -5.16 26.50
N GLN A 136 -27.17 -5.05 27.83
CA GLN A 136 -26.40 -4.03 28.54
C GLN A 136 -24.95 -4.47 28.79
N PRO A 137 -23.95 -3.64 28.40
CA PRO A 137 -22.56 -3.85 28.77
C PRO A 137 -22.38 -3.88 30.30
N ARG A 138 -21.45 -4.70 30.77
CA ARG A 138 -21.13 -4.82 32.21
C ARG A 138 -19.63 -4.93 32.42
N PRO A 139 -19.11 -4.54 33.60
CA PRO A 139 -17.70 -4.73 33.92
C PRO A 139 -17.30 -6.21 33.84
N PHE A 140 -16.08 -6.49 33.34
CA PHE A 140 -15.61 -7.85 33.10
C PHE A 140 -15.71 -8.76 34.32
N ARG A 141 -15.39 -8.25 35.52
CA ARG A 141 -15.49 -9.04 36.76
C ARG A 141 -16.91 -9.55 37.02
N ASN A 142 -17.93 -8.76 36.67
CA ASN A 142 -19.33 -9.13 36.88
C ASN A 142 -19.79 -10.21 35.90
N TRP A 143 -19.15 -10.29 34.72
CA TRP A 143 -19.36 -11.43 33.81
C TRP A 143 -18.65 -12.68 34.30
N CYS A 144 -17.46 -12.54 34.87
CA CYS A 144 -16.54 -13.66 35.09
C CYS A 144 -16.29 -14.00 36.57
N GLU A 145 -17.22 -13.67 37.48
CA GLU A 145 -17.06 -13.93 38.92
C GLU A 145 -16.67 -15.38 39.22
N ALA A 146 -17.26 -16.34 38.49
CA ALA A 146 -16.99 -17.77 38.64
C ALA A 146 -15.62 -18.24 38.09
N LEU A 147 -14.93 -17.42 37.29
CA LEU A 147 -13.66 -17.79 36.63
C LEU A 147 -12.42 -17.30 37.38
N GLY A 148 -12.55 -16.31 38.27
CA GLY A 148 -11.41 -15.71 38.98
C GLY A 148 -10.35 -15.10 38.04
N GLU A 149 -10.77 -14.68 36.85
CA GLU A 149 -9.90 -14.10 35.82
C GLU A 149 -9.95 -12.57 35.88
N VAL A 150 -8.86 -11.91 35.46
CA VAL A 150 -8.79 -10.44 35.31
C VAL A 150 -8.60 -10.08 33.84
N ALA A 151 -9.29 -9.05 33.39
CA ALA A 151 -9.09 -8.45 32.08
C ALA A 151 -8.66 -7.00 32.20
N PHE A 152 -7.84 -6.57 31.26
CA PHE A 152 -7.34 -5.21 31.14
C PHE A 152 -7.86 -4.58 29.86
N GLY A 153 -8.30 -3.32 29.95
CA GLY A 153 -8.61 -2.47 28.80
C GLY A 153 -7.47 -1.48 28.56
N LEU A 154 -6.97 -1.39 27.34
CA LEU A 154 -5.95 -0.41 26.95
C LEU A 154 -6.63 0.93 26.62
N ASN A 155 -6.35 1.98 27.40
CA ASN A 155 -7.00 3.29 27.28
C ASN A 155 -6.21 4.30 26.45
N ILE A 156 -5.02 3.93 25.99
CA ILE A 156 -4.10 4.84 25.26
C ILE A 156 -3.92 4.47 23.79
N SER A 157 -4.78 3.63 23.22
CA SER A 157 -4.64 3.17 21.83
C SER A 157 -4.60 4.32 20.83
N GLU A 158 -5.47 5.33 20.98
CA GLU A 158 -5.46 6.51 20.08
C GLU A 158 -4.15 7.31 20.18
N LEU A 159 -3.60 7.43 21.39
CA LEU A 159 -2.30 8.08 21.59
C LEU A 159 -1.18 7.26 20.95
N CYS A 160 -1.17 5.94 21.12
CA CYS A 160 -0.17 5.08 20.50
C CYS A 160 -0.23 5.14 18.96
N ASP A 161 -1.44 5.18 18.38
CA ASP A 161 -1.61 5.35 16.93
C ASP A 161 -1.17 6.73 16.45
N ARG A 162 -1.41 7.79 17.23
CA ARG A 162 -0.86 9.12 16.96
C ARG A 162 0.67 9.09 16.95
N LEU A 163 1.30 8.52 17.97
CA LEU A 163 2.76 8.43 18.06
C LEU A 163 3.35 7.62 16.90
N ARG A 164 2.69 6.52 16.54
CA ARG A 164 3.05 5.68 15.39
C ARG A 164 2.97 6.45 14.09
N LEU A 165 1.87 7.17 13.89
CA LEU A 165 1.67 8.03 12.72
C LEU A 165 2.74 9.12 12.64
N MET A 166 3.01 9.82 13.75
CA MET A 166 4.01 10.90 13.78
C MET A 166 5.43 10.38 13.54
N PHE A 167 5.73 9.15 13.96
CA PHE A 167 7.01 8.51 13.69
C PHE A 167 7.15 8.08 12.22
N PHE A 168 6.21 7.28 11.69
CA PHE A 168 6.30 6.71 10.34
C PHE A 168 5.76 7.61 9.22
N GLY A 169 5.08 8.72 9.55
CA GLY A 169 4.33 9.53 8.59
C GLY A 169 3.13 8.79 7.97
N ASN A 170 2.83 7.58 8.44
CA ASN A 170 1.78 6.72 7.95
C ASN A 170 1.31 5.72 9.03
N ILE A 171 0.26 4.96 8.72
CA ILE A 171 -0.35 4.02 9.66
C ILE A 171 -0.34 2.56 9.16
N HIS A 172 0.29 2.30 8.02
CA HIS A 172 0.45 0.95 7.49
C HIS A 172 1.72 0.27 8.02
N GLN A 173 2.73 1.06 8.39
CA GLN A 173 3.89 0.59 9.14
C GLN A 173 3.57 0.47 10.62
N ASP A 174 4.24 -0.47 11.28
CA ASP A 174 4.11 -0.73 12.70
C ASP A 174 5.48 -0.97 13.36
N TRP A 175 5.44 -1.24 14.65
CA TRP A 175 6.63 -1.44 15.48
C TRP A 175 7.46 -2.67 15.08
N THR A 176 6.93 -3.58 14.25
CA THR A 176 7.67 -4.75 13.77
C THR A 176 8.78 -4.37 12.80
N GLU A 177 8.74 -3.19 12.18
CA GLU A 177 9.80 -2.69 11.30
C GLU A 177 11.16 -2.63 12.00
N PHE A 178 11.19 -2.22 13.27
CA PHE A 178 12.41 -2.23 14.07
C PHE A 178 12.94 -3.66 14.24
N VAL A 179 12.07 -4.61 14.58
CA VAL A 179 12.45 -6.01 14.80
C VAL A 179 12.98 -6.64 13.52
N LEU A 180 12.35 -6.35 12.37
CA LEU A 180 12.78 -6.85 11.08
C LEU A 180 14.10 -6.23 10.64
N ALA A 181 14.35 -4.97 11.00
CA ALA A 181 15.63 -4.30 10.79
C ALA A 181 16.74 -4.85 11.69
N ASP A 182 16.49 -5.01 12.98
CA ASP A 182 17.46 -5.53 13.97
C ASP A 182 17.88 -6.97 13.65
N LEU A 183 16.95 -7.78 13.13
CA LEU A 183 17.23 -9.13 12.66
C LEU A 183 17.97 -9.17 11.30
N GLY A 184 18.23 -8.01 10.68
CA GLY A 184 18.84 -7.90 9.36
C GLY A 184 17.98 -8.43 8.21
N ILE A 185 16.70 -8.74 8.47
CA ILE A 185 15.74 -9.21 7.46
C ILE A 185 15.42 -8.07 6.50
N PHE A 186 15.16 -6.88 7.06
CA PHE A 186 15.05 -5.65 6.30
C PHE A 186 16.27 -4.79 6.56
N ARG A 187 16.83 -4.20 5.50
CA ARG A 187 17.94 -3.25 5.60
C ARG A 187 17.56 -2.04 4.77
N TYR A 188 17.66 -0.85 5.33
CA TYR A 188 17.26 0.39 4.65
C TYR A 188 18.48 1.22 4.28
N GLU A 189 18.35 2.03 3.23
CA GLU A 189 19.37 3.01 2.87
C GLU A 189 19.55 4.03 3.99
N GLN A 190 20.80 4.37 4.30
CA GLN A 190 21.13 5.32 5.35
C GLN A 190 21.12 6.75 4.77
N VAL A 191 19.95 7.38 4.81
CA VAL A 191 19.79 8.76 4.35
C VAL A 191 20.02 9.72 5.51
N SER A 192 20.94 10.68 5.33
CA SER A 192 21.16 11.75 6.29
C SER A 192 20.12 12.84 6.12
N PHE A 193 19.17 12.95 7.05
CA PHE A 193 18.14 13.99 7.01
C PHE A 193 18.22 14.91 8.23
N SER A 194 17.83 16.17 8.05
CA SER A 194 17.94 17.22 9.07
C SER A 194 16.92 17.05 10.20
N PRO A 195 17.10 17.71 11.37
CA PRO A 195 16.07 17.77 12.41
C PRO A 195 14.76 18.41 11.94
N ALA A 196 14.80 19.27 10.92
CA ALA A 196 13.60 19.85 10.30
C ALA A 196 12.85 18.85 9.39
N SER A 197 13.45 17.70 9.07
CA SER A 197 12.80 16.67 8.27
C SER A 197 11.83 15.88 9.14
N ARG A 198 10.55 16.25 9.04
CA ARG A 198 9.46 15.63 9.78
C ARG A 198 8.25 15.38 8.88
N ALA A 199 7.43 14.41 9.25
CA ALA A 199 6.27 14.00 8.44
C ALA A 199 5.14 15.04 8.48
N PHE A 200 4.93 15.65 9.66
CA PHE A 200 3.86 16.59 9.92
C PHE A 200 4.41 17.91 10.44
N HIS A 201 3.78 19.01 10.05
CA HIS A 201 4.19 20.36 10.44
C HIS A 201 3.16 21.07 11.32
N SER A 202 1.94 20.52 11.42
CA SER A 202 0.85 21.03 12.25
C SER A 202 0.17 19.87 12.97
N ARG A 203 -0.44 20.16 14.12
CA ARG A 203 -1.23 19.15 14.86
C ARG A 203 -2.49 18.81 14.09
N GLU A 204 -3.08 19.81 13.46
CA GLU A 204 -4.30 19.72 12.67
C GLU A 204 -4.15 18.72 11.52
N ASP A 205 -2.98 18.64 10.88
CA ASP A 205 -2.71 17.63 9.84
C ASP A 205 -2.69 16.20 10.39
N VAL A 206 -2.14 16.01 11.60
CA VAL A 206 -2.13 14.70 12.30
C VAL A 206 -3.56 14.29 12.65
N ASP A 207 -4.34 15.23 13.19
CA ASP A 207 -5.74 15.03 13.56
C ASP A 207 -6.59 14.67 12.34
N ALA A 208 -6.43 15.43 11.24
CA ALA A 208 -7.12 15.18 9.99
C ALA A 208 -6.77 13.81 9.38
N TYR A 209 -5.50 13.40 9.44
CA TYR A 209 -5.09 12.08 8.97
C TYR A 209 -5.78 10.97 9.76
N LEU A 210 -5.73 11.04 11.10
CA LEU A 210 -6.32 10.04 11.98
C LEU A 210 -7.84 9.99 11.81
N HIS A 211 -8.47 11.16 11.66
CA HIS A 211 -9.89 11.27 11.37
C HIS A 211 -10.27 10.56 10.07
N LEU A 212 -9.61 10.87 8.95
CA LEU A 212 -9.84 10.20 7.68
C LEU A 212 -9.55 8.69 7.73
N HIS A 213 -8.57 8.28 8.54
CA HIS A 213 -8.28 6.87 8.76
C HIS A 213 -9.45 6.16 9.46
N ARG A 214 -9.99 6.74 10.53
CA ARG A 214 -11.16 6.19 11.25
C ARG A 214 -12.40 6.12 10.36
N CYS A 215 -12.68 7.16 9.57
CA CYS A 215 -13.77 7.12 8.58
C CYS A 215 -13.58 5.98 7.58
N ARG A 216 -12.35 5.73 7.13
CA ARG A 216 -12.05 4.60 6.23
C ARG A 216 -12.27 3.25 6.91
N GLU A 217 -11.82 3.07 8.14
CA GLU A 217 -12.03 1.82 8.88
C GLU A 217 -13.51 1.53 9.10
N ARG A 218 -14.30 2.55 9.46
CA ARG A 218 -15.76 2.47 9.58
C ARG A 218 -16.44 2.06 8.27
N PHE A 219 -16.02 2.69 7.16
CA PHE A 219 -16.49 2.31 5.82
C PHE A 219 -16.15 0.85 5.47
N GLU A 220 -14.92 0.41 5.74
CA GLU A 220 -14.48 -0.97 5.46
C GLU A 220 -15.14 -2.00 6.39
N ALA A 221 -15.52 -1.59 7.60
CA ALA A 221 -16.31 -2.39 8.54
C ALA A 221 -17.78 -2.54 8.14
N GLY A 222 -18.23 -1.80 7.12
CA GLY A 222 -19.60 -1.88 6.60
C GLY A 222 -20.61 -0.98 7.31
N GLU A 223 -20.16 0.06 8.00
CA GLU A 223 -21.04 1.09 8.57
C GLU A 223 -21.85 1.80 7.48
N ALA A 224 -23.01 2.38 7.85
CA ALA A 224 -23.90 3.03 6.91
C ALA A 224 -23.20 4.20 6.20
N LEU A 225 -23.41 4.31 4.87
CA LEU A 225 -22.65 5.25 4.05
C LEU A 225 -22.90 6.71 4.42
N ASP A 226 -24.13 7.05 4.79
CA ASP A 226 -24.56 8.37 5.23
C ASP A 226 -23.92 8.77 6.56
N GLU A 227 -23.82 7.84 7.52
CA GLU A 227 -23.13 8.07 8.79
C GLU A 227 -21.64 8.36 8.58
N VAL A 228 -20.96 7.55 7.76
CA VAL A 228 -19.53 7.77 7.47
C VAL A 228 -19.31 9.05 6.68
N LEU A 229 -20.17 9.34 5.70
CA LEU A 229 -20.07 10.54 4.87
C LEU A 229 -20.30 11.83 5.66
N ALA A 230 -21.21 11.82 6.64
CA ALA A 230 -21.49 12.97 7.49
C ALA A 230 -20.25 13.41 8.29
N ASP A 231 -19.38 12.47 8.66
CA ASP A 231 -18.17 12.75 9.40
C ASP A 231 -16.99 13.17 8.51
N ILE A 232 -17.02 12.93 7.21
CA ILE A 232 -15.94 13.35 6.31
C ILE A 232 -16.09 14.85 5.99
N PRO A 233 -15.05 15.69 6.23
CA PRO A 233 -15.15 17.12 5.93
C PRO A 233 -15.49 17.41 4.47
N HIS A 234 -16.51 18.25 4.27
CA HIS A 234 -16.94 18.69 2.94
C HIS A 234 -15.95 19.68 2.30
N VAL A 235 -15.30 20.50 3.12
CA VAL A 235 -14.31 21.46 2.68
C VAL A 235 -13.00 20.72 2.34
N PRO A 236 -12.41 20.93 1.16
CA PRO A 236 -11.11 20.37 0.81
C PRO A 236 -10.01 20.79 1.79
N TYR A 237 -9.07 19.89 2.05
CA TYR A 237 -7.89 20.25 2.86
C TYR A 237 -6.93 21.11 2.04
N ALA A 238 -6.30 22.10 2.68
CA ALA A 238 -5.23 22.89 2.05
C ALA A 238 -3.97 22.04 1.80
N ASN A 239 -3.74 21.03 2.64
CA ASN A 239 -2.66 20.07 2.47
C ASN A 239 -3.01 19.07 1.35
N GLU A 240 -2.28 19.14 0.23
CA GLU A 240 -2.54 18.31 -0.96
C GLU A 240 -2.54 16.80 -0.68
N TRP A 241 -1.68 16.34 0.22
CA TRP A 241 -1.59 14.91 0.54
C TRP A 241 -2.80 14.43 1.35
N LEU A 242 -3.28 15.25 2.30
CA LEU A 242 -4.52 14.96 3.02
C LEU A 242 -5.74 15.05 2.10
N GLU A 243 -5.77 16.01 1.18
CA GLU A 243 -6.84 16.12 0.19
C GLU A 243 -6.84 14.92 -0.75
N HIS A 244 -5.68 14.44 -1.19
CA HIS A 244 -5.57 13.21 -1.97
C HIS A 244 -6.09 11.99 -1.19
N ARG A 245 -5.81 11.90 0.11
CA ARG A 245 -6.37 10.85 0.98
C ARG A 245 -7.90 10.96 1.12
N ARG A 246 -8.42 12.17 1.33
CA ARG A 246 -9.87 12.44 1.40
C ARG A 246 -10.56 12.06 0.09
N GLY A 247 -10.03 12.54 -1.04
CA GLY A 247 -10.52 12.23 -2.37
C GLY A 247 -10.51 10.73 -2.69
N LYS A 248 -9.48 9.99 -2.26
CA LYS A 248 -9.43 8.52 -2.40
C LYS A 248 -10.54 7.81 -1.62
N LEU A 249 -10.84 8.28 -0.41
CA LEU A 249 -11.92 7.74 0.42
C LEU A 249 -13.28 8.05 -0.23
N LEU A 250 -13.51 9.30 -0.66
CA LEU A 250 -14.75 9.70 -1.35
C LEU A 250 -14.95 8.95 -2.67
N LEU A 251 -13.88 8.67 -3.42
CA LEU A 251 -13.96 7.83 -4.63
C LEU A 251 -14.42 6.40 -4.28
N SER A 252 -13.89 5.83 -3.19
CA SER A 252 -14.26 4.49 -2.73
C SER A 252 -15.73 4.44 -2.28
N ILE A 253 -16.18 5.44 -1.53
CA ILE A 253 -17.58 5.56 -1.09
C ILE A 253 -18.51 5.78 -2.29
N GLY A 254 -18.17 6.67 -3.22
CA GLY A 254 -18.95 6.88 -4.44
C GLY A 254 -19.13 5.61 -5.27
N ARG A 255 -18.06 4.80 -5.39
CA ARG A 255 -18.14 3.47 -6.03
C ARG A 255 -19.05 2.50 -5.26
N GLN A 256 -19.14 2.62 -3.95
CA GLN A 256 -20.08 1.81 -3.18
C GLN A 256 -21.54 2.30 -3.38
N CYS A 257 -21.78 3.61 -3.40
CA CYS A 257 -23.08 4.19 -3.79
C CYS A 257 -23.53 3.67 -5.17
N GLU A 258 -22.61 3.63 -6.14
CA GLU A 258 -22.85 3.06 -7.46
C GLU A 258 -23.29 1.58 -7.45
N ARG A 259 -22.75 0.77 -6.53
CA ARG A 259 -23.08 -0.66 -6.39
C ARG A 259 -24.45 -0.88 -5.74
N VAL A 260 -24.78 -0.06 -4.73
CA VAL A 260 -26.08 -0.15 -4.04
C VAL A 260 -27.21 0.57 -4.80
N GLY A 261 -26.89 1.28 -5.89
CA GLY A 261 -27.87 1.89 -6.79
C GLY A 261 -28.21 3.35 -6.47
N ASP A 262 -27.59 3.97 -5.46
CA ASP A 262 -27.74 5.41 -5.19
C ASP A 262 -26.86 6.23 -6.13
N LEU A 263 -27.31 6.34 -7.37
CA LEU A 263 -26.61 7.08 -8.42
C LEU A 263 -26.55 8.58 -8.13
N SER A 264 -27.51 9.11 -7.37
CA SER A 264 -27.56 10.54 -7.03
C SER A 264 -26.40 10.93 -6.12
N GLN A 265 -26.16 10.15 -5.06
CA GLN A 265 -25.04 10.36 -4.15
C GLN A 265 -23.72 10.04 -4.84
N ALA A 266 -23.66 8.97 -5.64
CA ALA A 266 -22.47 8.64 -6.41
C ALA A 266 -22.05 9.79 -7.34
N LEU A 267 -23.00 10.39 -8.06
CA LEU A 267 -22.74 11.52 -8.96
C LEU A 267 -22.21 12.73 -8.18
N ARG A 268 -22.85 13.10 -7.06
CA ARG A 268 -22.39 14.21 -6.21
C ARG A 268 -20.94 14.00 -5.76
N LEU A 269 -20.63 12.79 -5.28
CA LEU A 269 -19.29 12.45 -4.79
C LEU A 269 -18.24 12.42 -5.89
N HIS A 270 -18.56 11.90 -7.07
CA HIS A 270 -17.61 11.82 -8.17
C HIS A 270 -17.40 13.18 -8.86
N ALA A 271 -18.44 13.99 -9.04
CA ALA A 271 -18.36 15.26 -9.76
C ALA A 271 -17.62 16.36 -8.98
N THR A 272 -17.59 16.28 -7.64
CA THR A 272 -16.91 17.26 -6.77
C THR A 272 -15.53 16.81 -6.29
N ASN A 273 -15.08 15.63 -6.72
CA ASN A 273 -13.85 15.02 -6.26
C ASN A 273 -12.77 15.14 -7.35
N ASN A 274 -11.67 15.80 -7.00
CA ASN A 274 -10.53 16.02 -7.90
C ASN A 274 -9.53 14.85 -7.90
N TYR A 275 -9.83 13.76 -7.19
CA TYR A 275 -8.97 12.59 -7.15
C TYR A 275 -8.94 11.89 -8.53
N PRO A 276 -7.76 11.47 -9.03
CA PRO A 276 -7.64 10.83 -10.34
C PRO A 276 -8.63 9.69 -10.57
N GLY A 277 -9.40 9.80 -11.64
CA GLY A 277 -10.43 8.82 -12.04
C GLY A 277 -11.82 9.08 -11.47
N ALA A 278 -12.02 10.05 -10.57
CA ALA A 278 -13.35 10.45 -10.12
C ALA A 278 -14.19 11.06 -11.24
N ARG A 279 -13.58 11.92 -12.07
CA ARG A 279 -14.25 12.52 -13.25
C ARG A 279 -14.74 11.47 -14.25
N GLU A 280 -13.94 10.45 -14.52
CA GLU A 280 -14.36 9.29 -15.34
C GLU A 280 -15.59 8.59 -14.74
N ARG A 281 -15.59 8.37 -13.42
CA ARG A 281 -16.75 7.78 -12.74
C ARG A 281 -17.98 8.68 -12.82
N ALA A 282 -17.83 10.00 -12.69
CA ALA A 282 -18.92 10.96 -12.83
C ALA A 282 -19.58 10.85 -14.23
N ILE A 283 -18.77 10.82 -15.30
CA ILE A 283 -19.26 10.60 -16.68
C ILE A 283 -20.03 9.29 -16.78
N ARG A 284 -19.49 8.21 -16.19
CA ARG A 284 -20.13 6.89 -16.20
C ARG A 284 -21.45 6.86 -15.43
N VAL A 285 -21.54 7.58 -14.32
CA VAL A 285 -22.79 7.67 -13.53
C VAL A 285 -23.83 8.50 -14.27
N LEU A 286 -23.46 9.59 -14.95
CA LEU A 286 -24.37 10.36 -15.81
C LEU A 286 -25.02 9.48 -16.91
N GLU A 287 -24.23 8.60 -17.56
CA GLU A 287 -24.78 7.61 -18.50
C GLU A 287 -25.79 6.66 -17.83
N ARG A 288 -25.53 6.24 -16.60
CA ARG A 288 -26.44 5.35 -15.85
C ARG A 288 -27.69 6.06 -15.37
N CYS A 289 -27.64 7.38 -15.21
CA CYS A 289 -28.77 8.25 -14.89
C CYS A 289 -29.59 8.65 -16.14
N ASP A 290 -29.29 8.08 -17.31
CA ASP A 290 -29.92 8.43 -18.58
C ASP A 290 -29.77 9.93 -18.93
N GLN A 291 -28.59 10.50 -18.65
CA GLN A 291 -28.22 11.88 -18.96
C GLN A 291 -27.03 11.94 -19.96
N PRO A 292 -27.20 11.44 -21.20
CA PRO A 292 -26.11 11.35 -22.16
C PRO A 292 -25.56 12.72 -22.61
N GLU A 293 -26.38 13.78 -22.63
CA GLU A 293 -25.94 15.14 -22.98
C GLU A 293 -24.98 15.70 -21.92
N ALA A 294 -25.33 15.58 -20.64
CA ALA A 294 -24.48 15.99 -19.54
C ALA A 294 -23.18 15.17 -19.49
N ALA A 295 -23.28 13.86 -19.74
CA ALA A 295 -22.12 12.98 -19.85
C ALA A 295 -21.19 13.41 -21.01
N LEU A 296 -21.75 13.76 -22.17
CA LEU A 296 -20.99 14.22 -23.33
C LEU A 296 -20.31 15.56 -23.06
N GLN A 297 -21.00 16.50 -22.41
CA GLN A 297 -20.43 17.78 -22.01
C GLN A 297 -19.20 17.55 -21.11
N LEU A 298 -19.37 16.82 -20.00
CA LEU A 298 -18.27 16.56 -19.07
C LEU A 298 -17.12 15.78 -19.72
N ALA A 299 -17.42 14.80 -20.59
CA ALA A 299 -16.40 14.07 -21.35
C ALA A 299 -15.66 14.97 -22.35
N SER A 300 -16.33 15.97 -22.93
CA SER A 300 -15.71 16.91 -23.86
C SER A 300 -14.80 17.89 -23.14
N GLU A 301 -15.22 18.39 -21.97
CA GLU A 301 -14.38 19.20 -21.07
C GLU A 301 -13.14 18.41 -20.63
N ALA A 302 -13.32 17.16 -20.20
CA ALA A 302 -12.23 16.27 -19.81
C ALA A 302 -11.27 15.98 -20.97
N ASN A 303 -11.76 15.91 -22.21
CA ASN A 303 -10.92 15.67 -23.39
C ASN A 303 -10.14 16.93 -23.83
N ALA A 304 -10.62 18.13 -23.50
CA ALA A 304 -9.88 19.36 -23.75
C ALA A 304 -8.68 19.53 -22.78
N ALA A 305 -8.82 19.06 -21.54
CA ALA A 305 -7.75 19.05 -20.54
C ALA A 305 -7.79 17.73 -19.73
N PRO A 306 -7.22 16.64 -20.26
CA PRO A 306 -7.14 15.37 -19.53
C PRO A 306 -6.23 15.48 -18.29
N GLU A 307 -6.64 14.86 -17.19
CA GLU A 307 -5.87 14.79 -15.93
C GLU A 307 -4.69 13.81 -16.03
N SER A 308 -4.77 12.84 -16.94
CA SER A 308 -3.74 11.82 -17.14
C SER A 308 -3.82 11.18 -18.54
N GLU A 309 -2.74 10.50 -18.96
CA GLU A 309 -2.78 9.64 -20.16
C GLU A 309 -3.84 8.54 -20.04
N HIS A 310 -4.09 8.04 -18.82
CA HIS A 310 -5.12 7.03 -18.56
C HIS A 310 -6.50 7.56 -18.92
N GLU A 311 -6.84 8.75 -18.43
CA GLU A 311 -8.12 9.37 -18.71
C GLU A 311 -8.28 9.71 -20.20
N ALA A 312 -7.24 10.26 -20.83
CA ALA A 312 -7.23 10.52 -22.26
C ALA A 312 -7.54 9.26 -23.08
N GLN A 313 -6.98 8.11 -22.68
CA GLN A 313 -7.25 6.82 -23.34
C GLN A 313 -8.71 6.34 -23.12
N GLN A 314 -9.29 6.55 -21.94
CA GLN A 314 -10.70 6.20 -21.72
C GLN A 314 -11.65 7.09 -22.53
N LEU A 315 -11.37 8.39 -22.59
CA LEU A 315 -12.18 9.37 -23.32
C LEU A 315 -12.26 9.06 -24.82
N GLN A 316 -11.20 8.48 -25.41
CA GLN A 316 -11.23 7.97 -26.79
C GLN A 316 -12.29 6.88 -27.03
N ARG A 317 -12.75 6.18 -25.99
CA ARG A 317 -13.83 5.18 -26.05
C ARG A 317 -15.17 5.77 -25.66
N ILE A 318 -15.18 6.61 -24.63
CA ILE A 318 -16.39 7.20 -24.05
C ILE A 318 -17.02 8.20 -25.03
N LEU A 319 -16.25 9.13 -25.60
CA LEU A 319 -16.76 10.17 -26.49
C LEU A 319 -17.49 9.61 -27.72
N PRO A 320 -16.91 8.67 -28.50
CA PRO A 320 -17.63 8.03 -29.61
C PRO A 320 -18.91 7.30 -29.19
N ARG A 321 -18.93 6.69 -27.99
CA ARG A 321 -20.11 6.00 -27.48
C ARG A 321 -21.23 6.97 -27.16
N LEU A 322 -20.91 8.07 -26.47
CA LEU A 322 -21.87 9.13 -26.11
C LEU A 322 -22.43 9.83 -27.35
N ARG A 323 -21.56 10.21 -28.31
CA ARG A 323 -21.99 10.80 -29.58
C ARG A 323 -22.94 9.88 -30.35
N ARG A 324 -22.66 8.57 -30.40
CA ARG A 324 -23.58 7.60 -31.03
C ARG A 324 -24.93 7.53 -30.33
N ALA A 325 -24.96 7.57 -29.00
CA ALA A 325 -26.21 7.57 -28.24
C ALA A 325 -27.07 8.81 -28.53
N LEU A 326 -26.44 9.95 -28.83
CA LEU A 326 -27.09 11.23 -29.15
C LEU A 326 -27.34 11.43 -30.66
N GLY A 327 -26.98 10.47 -31.52
CA GLY A 327 -27.12 10.62 -32.98
C GLY A 327 -26.11 11.58 -33.63
N GLU A 328 -25.06 11.97 -32.92
CA GLU A 328 -24.02 12.87 -33.43
C GLU A 328 -22.98 12.13 -34.31
N PRO A 329 -22.38 12.82 -35.29
CA PRO A 329 -21.33 12.24 -36.13
C PRO A 329 -20.07 11.91 -35.31
N VAL A 330 -19.54 10.71 -35.52
CA VAL A 330 -18.31 10.24 -34.86
C VAL A 330 -17.13 10.34 -35.80
N ALA A 331 -16.06 11.03 -35.37
CA ALA A 331 -14.80 11.09 -36.09
C ALA A 331 -14.19 9.68 -36.27
N ARG A 332 -13.57 9.43 -37.42
CA ARG A 332 -12.91 8.14 -37.69
C ARG A 332 -11.81 7.88 -36.67
N ARG A 333 -11.81 6.66 -36.12
CA ARG A 333 -10.79 6.20 -35.18
C ARG A 333 -9.44 6.12 -35.89
N ARG A 334 -8.39 6.69 -35.27
CA ARG A 334 -7.02 6.55 -35.75
C ARG A 334 -6.62 5.07 -35.66
N VAL A 335 -6.07 4.52 -36.74
CA VAL A 335 -5.47 3.18 -36.74
C VAL A 335 -4.23 3.23 -35.86
N VAL A 336 -4.20 2.39 -34.82
CA VAL A 336 -3.04 2.22 -33.96
C VAL A 336 -2.13 1.22 -34.65
N VAL A 337 -0.82 1.46 -34.66
CA VAL A 337 0.16 0.48 -35.16
C VAL A 337 0.06 -0.74 -34.24
N GLU A 338 -0.13 -1.93 -34.81
CA GLU A 338 -0.22 -3.16 -33.99
C GLU A 338 1.18 -3.67 -33.68
N ALA A 339 1.38 -4.15 -32.46
CA ALA A 339 2.66 -4.78 -32.08
C ALA A 339 2.85 -6.05 -32.89
N GLU A 340 4.09 -6.51 -32.98
CA GLU A 340 4.37 -7.83 -33.52
C GLU A 340 3.52 -8.88 -32.78
N ARG A 341 2.83 -9.72 -33.54
CA ARG A 341 1.97 -10.75 -32.98
C ARG A 341 2.68 -12.10 -33.08
N ILE A 342 2.79 -12.78 -31.95
CA ILE A 342 3.27 -14.16 -31.86
C ILE A 342 2.08 -15.02 -31.47
N ASP A 343 1.81 -16.10 -32.22
CA ASP A 343 0.78 -17.08 -31.88
C ASP A 343 1.48 -18.41 -31.53
N LEU A 344 1.27 -18.92 -30.31
CA LEU A 344 1.85 -20.17 -29.84
C LEU A 344 0.77 -21.18 -29.49
N ALA A 345 0.96 -22.42 -29.95
CA ALA A 345 0.22 -23.58 -29.48
C ALA A 345 1.15 -24.42 -28.59
N ILE A 346 0.95 -24.37 -27.27
CA ILE A 346 1.79 -25.09 -26.30
C ILE A 346 0.96 -26.05 -25.46
N ALA A 347 1.56 -27.18 -25.07
CA ALA A 347 0.93 -28.13 -24.17
C ALA A 347 0.81 -27.51 -22.77
N ARG A 348 -0.33 -27.73 -22.11
CA ARG A 348 -0.54 -27.26 -20.74
C ARG A 348 0.26 -28.10 -19.76
N GLN A 349 1.21 -27.49 -19.07
CA GLN A 349 1.99 -28.14 -18.03
C GLN A 349 1.35 -27.89 -16.64
N PRO A 350 1.05 -28.94 -15.85
CA PRO A 350 0.49 -28.76 -14.50
C PRO A 350 1.45 -27.98 -13.60
N GLY A 351 0.94 -26.96 -12.92
CA GLY A 351 1.70 -26.16 -11.95
C GLY A 351 2.43 -24.93 -12.52
N LEU A 352 2.45 -24.75 -13.85
CA LEU A 352 2.99 -23.55 -14.48
C LEU A 352 1.88 -22.57 -14.85
N SER A 353 2.15 -21.28 -14.65
CA SER A 353 1.39 -20.18 -15.25
C SER A 353 1.63 -20.12 -16.77
N VAL A 354 0.80 -19.37 -17.49
CA VAL A 354 0.94 -19.26 -18.96
C VAL A 354 2.23 -18.53 -19.34
N GLU A 355 2.60 -17.51 -18.57
CA GLU A 355 3.82 -16.72 -18.71
C GLU A 355 5.06 -17.60 -18.52
N GLN A 356 5.06 -18.47 -17.50
CA GLN A 356 6.14 -19.44 -17.26
C GLN A 356 6.24 -20.47 -18.38
N ALA A 357 5.11 -20.99 -18.88
CA ALA A 357 5.10 -21.96 -19.97
C ALA A 357 5.64 -21.34 -21.29
N VAL A 358 5.28 -20.09 -21.58
CA VAL A 358 5.83 -19.36 -22.74
C VAL A 358 7.31 -19.07 -22.56
N ARG A 359 7.75 -18.65 -21.37
CA ARG A 359 9.17 -18.45 -21.05
C ARG A 359 9.97 -19.72 -21.31
N GLU A 360 9.51 -20.89 -20.82
CA GLU A 360 10.17 -22.17 -21.06
C GLU A 360 10.20 -22.55 -22.55
N HIS A 361 9.12 -22.30 -23.28
CA HIS A 361 9.04 -22.59 -24.70
C HIS A 361 9.99 -21.71 -25.56
N LEU A 362 10.11 -20.43 -25.21
CA LEU A 362 10.93 -19.47 -25.95
C LEU A 362 12.42 -19.55 -25.56
N SER A 363 12.72 -19.89 -24.30
CA SER A 363 14.08 -19.85 -23.78
C SER A 363 14.96 -20.91 -24.43
N ARG A 364 16.09 -20.48 -25.00
CA ARG A 364 17.16 -21.34 -25.53
C ARG A 364 18.51 -20.90 -24.96
N SER A 365 19.54 -21.72 -25.11
CA SER A 365 20.91 -21.39 -24.65
C SER A 365 21.44 -20.08 -25.22
N GLU A 366 21.18 -19.84 -26.50
CA GLU A 366 21.60 -18.67 -27.29
C GLU A 366 20.60 -17.52 -27.25
N ALA A 367 19.38 -17.81 -26.76
CA ALA A 367 18.27 -16.87 -26.72
C ALA A 367 17.47 -16.99 -25.40
N PRO A 368 18.08 -16.73 -24.23
CA PRO A 368 17.43 -16.95 -22.95
C PRO A 368 16.25 -15.98 -22.75
N ALA A 369 15.15 -16.50 -22.21
CA ALA A 369 13.95 -15.73 -21.88
C ALA A 369 13.71 -15.68 -20.37
N TYR A 370 13.38 -14.49 -19.87
CA TYR A 370 13.19 -14.22 -18.45
C TYR A 370 11.80 -13.66 -18.19
N TYR A 371 11.18 -14.11 -17.11
CA TYR A 371 9.95 -13.49 -16.60
C TYR A 371 10.34 -12.36 -15.64
N VAL A 372 10.12 -11.12 -16.06
CA VAL A 372 10.58 -9.92 -15.34
C VAL A 372 9.48 -8.91 -15.07
N GLU A 373 8.42 -8.89 -15.89
CA GLU A 373 7.32 -7.93 -15.82
C GLU A 373 7.86 -6.49 -15.65
N ASN A 374 7.40 -5.79 -14.60
CA ASN A 374 7.82 -4.43 -14.29
C ASN A 374 9.21 -4.36 -13.63
N ALA A 375 9.76 -5.47 -13.17
CA ALA A 375 10.89 -5.47 -12.24
C ALA A 375 12.19 -5.00 -12.89
N LEU A 376 12.54 -5.52 -14.08
CA LEU A 376 13.86 -5.29 -14.68
C LEU A 376 14.08 -3.80 -14.98
N ILE A 377 13.19 -3.17 -15.75
CA ILE A 377 13.36 -1.77 -16.18
C ILE A 377 13.29 -0.82 -14.99
N ASN A 378 12.35 -1.03 -14.04
CA ASN A 378 12.29 -0.24 -12.81
C ASN A 378 13.55 -0.38 -11.96
N SER A 379 14.13 -1.58 -11.92
CA SER A 379 15.35 -1.83 -11.16
C SER A 379 16.57 -1.19 -11.80
N LEU A 380 16.71 -1.25 -13.13
CA LEU A 380 17.79 -0.55 -13.83
C LEU A 380 17.69 0.97 -13.62
N LEU A 381 16.48 1.54 -13.63
CA LEU A 381 16.25 2.95 -13.26
C LEU A 381 16.69 3.22 -11.82
N GLY A 382 16.24 2.38 -10.88
CA GLY A 382 16.56 2.50 -9.47
C GLY A 382 18.05 2.42 -9.18
N LEU A 383 18.78 1.56 -9.90
CA LEU A 383 20.22 1.39 -9.78
C LEU A 383 20.98 2.59 -10.37
N LEU A 384 20.58 3.09 -11.54
CA LEU A 384 21.24 4.24 -12.16
C LEU A 384 20.99 5.54 -11.39
N CYS A 385 19.77 5.71 -10.88
CA CYS A 385 19.30 6.93 -10.21
C CYS A 385 19.21 6.79 -8.69
N TRP A 386 19.94 5.84 -8.09
CA TRP A 386 19.85 5.55 -6.65
C TRP A 386 20.07 6.81 -5.80
N ASP A 387 21.15 7.54 -6.07
CA ASP A 387 21.51 8.75 -5.31
C ASP A 387 20.47 9.87 -5.48
N ALA A 388 19.85 9.99 -6.65
CA ALA A 388 18.77 10.94 -6.89
C ALA A 388 17.50 10.54 -6.13
N ILE A 389 17.11 9.27 -6.16
CA ILE A 389 15.93 8.74 -5.46
C ILE A 389 16.07 8.90 -3.94
N PHE A 390 17.25 8.60 -3.40
CA PHE A 390 17.56 8.69 -1.97
C PHE A 390 18.19 10.03 -1.56
N ALA A 391 18.08 11.06 -2.40
CA ALA A 391 18.55 12.39 -2.08
C ALA A 391 17.81 12.94 -0.83
N PRO A 392 18.53 13.52 0.15
CA PRO A 392 17.97 13.94 1.44
C PRO A 392 17.19 15.26 1.36
N LEU A 393 16.19 15.33 0.48
CA LEU A 393 15.36 16.51 0.34
C LEU A 393 14.43 16.69 1.57
N PRO A 394 14.12 17.93 1.96
CA PRO A 394 13.18 18.20 3.05
C PRO A 394 11.83 17.48 2.84
N GLY A 395 11.40 16.74 3.86
CA GLY A 395 10.16 15.96 3.86
C GLY A 395 10.19 14.66 3.05
N ALA A 396 11.28 14.33 2.36
CA ALA A 396 11.40 13.06 1.63
C ALA A 396 11.72 11.88 2.57
N PHE A 397 12.55 12.12 3.58
CA PHE A 397 12.97 11.14 4.57
C PHE A 397 12.97 11.76 5.96
N PHE A 398 12.37 11.08 6.94
CA PHE A 398 12.19 11.59 8.31
C PHE A 398 12.17 10.49 9.38
N HIS A 399 12.51 9.25 9.00
CA HIS A 399 12.82 8.13 9.90
C HIS A 399 13.73 7.10 9.19
N PRO A 400 14.36 6.15 9.90
CA PRO A 400 15.29 5.18 9.28
C PRO A 400 14.64 4.16 8.32
N PHE A 401 13.34 3.89 8.46
CA PHE A 401 12.64 2.79 7.78
C PHE A 401 12.00 3.15 6.42
N HIS A 402 12.68 3.95 5.60
CA HIS A 402 12.16 4.34 4.27
C HIS A 402 12.68 3.41 3.16
N ALA A 403 11.78 2.66 2.52
CA ALA A 403 12.06 1.93 1.28
C ALA A 403 12.00 2.82 0.01
N ALA A 404 11.50 4.04 0.17
CA ALA A 404 11.39 5.07 -0.86
C ALA A 404 11.16 6.43 -0.18
N PRO A 405 11.45 7.54 -0.87
CA PRO A 405 11.09 8.85 -0.35
C PRO A 405 9.57 9.02 -0.24
N ALA A 406 9.11 9.72 0.79
CA ALA A 406 7.68 9.94 1.06
C ALA A 406 6.97 10.71 -0.07
N ASP A 407 7.71 11.51 -0.85
CA ASP A 407 7.20 12.25 -1.99
C ASP A 407 7.20 11.48 -3.31
N LEU A 408 7.50 10.17 -3.32
CA LEU A 408 7.60 9.37 -4.55
C LEU A 408 6.36 9.46 -5.46
N ALA A 409 5.17 9.53 -4.85
CA ALA A 409 3.91 9.60 -5.57
C ALA A 409 3.43 11.03 -5.87
N ARG A 410 4.20 12.06 -5.47
CA ARG A 410 3.82 13.45 -5.73
C ARG A 410 4.15 13.86 -7.17
N PRO A 411 3.33 14.69 -7.82
CA PRO A 411 3.59 15.16 -9.18
C PRO A 411 4.91 15.92 -9.34
N ASP A 412 5.40 16.55 -8.28
CA ASP A 412 6.65 17.31 -8.25
C ASP A 412 7.89 16.45 -7.87
N PHE A 413 7.73 15.13 -7.69
CA PHE A 413 8.84 14.23 -7.31
C PHE A 413 10.08 14.40 -8.19
N HIS A 414 9.88 14.38 -9.51
CA HIS A 414 10.95 14.54 -10.49
C HIS A 414 11.48 15.97 -10.52
N THR A 415 10.62 16.99 -10.56
CA THR A 415 11.04 18.39 -10.71
C THR A 415 11.87 18.87 -9.51
N ARG A 416 11.57 18.39 -8.30
CA ARG A 416 12.37 18.66 -7.09
C ARG A 416 13.80 18.10 -7.15
N ARG A 417 14.05 17.12 -8.03
CA ARG A 417 15.32 16.41 -8.21
C ARG A 417 15.86 16.52 -9.64
N ALA A 418 15.33 17.43 -10.45
CA ALA A 418 15.58 17.46 -11.89
C ALA A 418 17.08 17.42 -12.23
N GLY A 419 17.89 18.27 -11.58
CA GLY A 419 19.34 18.29 -11.80
C GLY A 419 20.05 16.97 -11.44
N LEU A 420 19.61 16.27 -10.38
CA LEU A 420 20.18 14.98 -9.98
C LEU A 420 19.77 13.86 -10.95
N PHE A 421 18.52 13.87 -11.41
CA PHE A 421 18.08 12.93 -12.43
C PHE A 421 18.78 13.17 -13.77
N ASP A 422 18.93 14.43 -14.17
CA ASP A 422 19.64 14.79 -15.40
C ASP A 422 21.11 14.31 -15.37
N GLU A 423 21.80 14.45 -14.24
CA GLU A 423 23.16 13.93 -14.04
C GLU A 423 23.21 12.39 -14.11
N CYS A 424 22.25 11.70 -13.49
CA CYS A 424 22.18 10.24 -13.59
C CYS A 424 21.89 9.78 -15.02
N LEU A 425 20.96 10.44 -15.72
CA LEU A 425 20.56 10.08 -17.08
C LEU A 425 21.60 10.48 -18.13
N SER A 426 22.45 11.49 -17.88
CA SER A 426 23.52 11.86 -18.81
C SER A 426 24.57 10.75 -18.96
N LYS A 427 24.75 9.90 -17.94
CA LYS A 427 25.65 8.74 -17.99
C LYS A 427 25.28 7.76 -19.10
N LEU A 428 24.01 7.70 -19.53
CA LEU A 428 23.56 6.88 -20.67
C LEU A 428 24.13 7.36 -22.02
N GLY A 429 24.68 8.57 -22.09
CA GLY A 429 25.40 9.06 -23.27
C GLY A 429 26.83 8.54 -23.40
N THR A 430 27.33 7.81 -22.38
CA THR A 430 28.67 7.20 -22.35
C THR A 430 28.55 5.75 -21.86
N ASP A 431 29.65 5.01 -21.76
CA ASP A 431 29.62 3.65 -21.20
C ASP A 431 29.57 3.64 -19.65
N GLU A 432 29.69 4.80 -18.99
CA GLU A 432 29.73 4.94 -17.53
C GLU A 432 28.48 4.42 -16.82
N TYR A 433 27.31 4.44 -17.48
CA TYR A 433 26.07 3.94 -16.88
C TYR A 433 26.16 2.46 -16.50
N ARG A 434 26.91 1.64 -17.26
CA ARG A 434 27.05 0.21 -16.98
C ARG A 434 27.84 -0.01 -15.70
N ASP A 435 28.95 0.71 -15.54
CA ASP A 435 29.79 0.62 -14.34
C ASP A 435 29.07 1.20 -13.12
N CYS A 436 28.32 2.28 -13.29
CA CYS A 436 27.46 2.84 -12.25
C CYS A 436 26.44 1.81 -11.77
N ILE A 437 25.69 1.18 -12.68
CA ILE A 437 24.67 0.19 -12.33
C ILE A 437 25.30 -1.02 -11.63
N ARG A 438 26.41 -1.57 -12.13
CA ARG A 438 27.10 -2.71 -11.49
C ARG A 438 27.59 -2.38 -10.09
N ARG A 439 28.19 -1.20 -9.91
CA ARG A 439 28.68 -0.74 -8.61
C ARG A 439 27.52 -0.63 -7.62
N VAL A 440 26.45 0.07 -7.99
CA VAL A 440 25.28 0.26 -7.12
C VAL A 440 24.61 -1.08 -6.82
N PHE A 441 24.51 -1.99 -7.81
CA PHE A 441 23.96 -3.32 -7.59
C PHE A 441 24.72 -4.07 -6.48
N ARG A 442 26.05 -4.04 -6.50
CA ARG A 442 26.89 -4.70 -5.48
C ARG A 442 26.83 -4.00 -4.12
N GLU A 443 26.95 -2.68 -4.10
CA GLU A 443 26.98 -1.89 -2.87
C GLU A 443 25.63 -1.89 -2.13
N LYS A 444 24.52 -1.89 -2.88
CA LYS A 444 23.16 -1.70 -2.34
C LYS A 444 22.35 -3.00 -2.31
N PHE A 445 22.93 -4.13 -2.76
CA PHE A 445 22.25 -5.42 -2.84
C PHE A 445 21.50 -5.77 -1.56
N GLY A 446 20.19 -5.98 -1.64
CA GLY A 446 19.35 -6.38 -0.49
C GLY A 446 18.88 -5.23 0.41
N LEU A 447 19.10 -3.97 0.03
CA LEU A 447 18.45 -2.83 0.69
C LEU A 447 17.00 -2.69 0.23
N GLN A 448 16.08 -2.35 1.13
CA GLN A 448 14.68 -2.09 0.80
C GLN A 448 14.57 -0.95 -0.21
N SER A 449 13.91 -1.22 -1.34
CA SER A 449 13.70 -0.26 -2.41
C SER A 449 12.36 -0.53 -3.08
N GLN A 450 11.56 0.53 -3.30
CA GLN A 450 10.37 0.39 -4.14
C GLN A 450 10.71 0.30 -5.64
N PHE A 451 11.93 0.62 -6.07
CA PHE A 451 12.34 0.53 -7.48
C PHE A 451 13.06 -0.77 -7.81
N VAL A 452 13.93 -1.25 -6.92
CA VAL A 452 14.80 -2.39 -7.19
C VAL A 452 14.24 -3.67 -6.57
N SER A 453 13.94 -4.65 -7.43
CA SER A 453 13.44 -5.97 -7.01
C SER A 453 14.57 -7.00 -6.95
N TRP A 454 15.36 -7.00 -5.88
CA TRP A 454 16.54 -7.87 -5.72
C TRP A 454 16.28 -9.37 -5.87
N GLY A 455 15.05 -9.83 -5.59
CA GLY A 455 14.68 -11.24 -5.72
C GLY A 455 14.27 -11.68 -7.13
N LEU A 456 14.11 -10.74 -8.08
CA LEU A 456 13.56 -11.02 -9.41
C LEU A 456 14.62 -11.08 -10.54
N PHE A 457 15.86 -10.66 -10.28
CA PHE A 457 16.95 -10.78 -11.25
C PHE A 457 18.31 -10.87 -10.55
N ASP A 458 19.22 -11.64 -11.13
CA ASP A 458 20.58 -11.89 -10.65
C ASP A 458 21.62 -11.14 -11.49
N GLU A 459 22.92 -11.33 -11.17
CA GLU A 459 24.02 -10.70 -11.92
C GLU A 459 24.04 -11.15 -13.39
N THR A 460 23.62 -12.40 -13.68
CA THR A 460 23.51 -12.92 -15.05
C THR A 460 22.51 -12.11 -15.89
N LEU A 461 21.28 -11.95 -15.40
CA LEU A 461 20.25 -11.17 -16.07
C LEU A 461 20.63 -9.68 -16.15
N LEU A 462 21.31 -9.14 -15.12
CA LEU A 462 21.82 -7.78 -15.15
C LEU A 462 22.80 -7.55 -16.31
N GLU A 463 23.80 -8.42 -16.47
CA GLU A 463 24.79 -8.28 -17.54
C GLU A 463 24.16 -8.43 -18.93
N LEU A 464 23.26 -9.39 -19.12
CA LEU A 464 22.51 -9.55 -20.36
C LEU A 464 21.72 -8.27 -20.71
N ALA A 465 21.06 -7.66 -19.73
CA ALA A 465 20.32 -6.43 -19.93
C ALA A 465 21.24 -5.25 -20.30
N LEU A 466 22.40 -5.11 -19.65
CA LEU A 466 23.38 -4.05 -19.94
C LEU A 466 24.06 -4.22 -21.31
N GLU A 467 24.21 -5.45 -21.79
CA GLU A 467 24.82 -5.76 -23.09
C GLU A 467 23.85 -5.58 -24.26
N CYS A 468 22.60 -6.05 -24.08
CA CYS A 468 21.61 -6.19 -25.16
C CYS A 468 20.61 -5.05 -25.26
N ILE A 469 20.34 -4.30 -24.18
CA ILE A 469 19.40 -3.16 -24.22
C ILE A 469 20.16 -1.89 -24.58
N PRO A 470 19.84 -1.21 -25.70
CA PRO A 470 20.47 0.04 -26.08
C PRO A 470 20.25 1.14 -25.03
N ALA A 471 21.28 1.97 -24.79
CA ALA A 471 21.20 3.07 -23.82
C ALA A 471 20.09 4.08 -24.16
N GLU A 472 19.85 4.33 -25.46
CA GLU A 472 18.73 5.15 -25.95
C GLU A 472 17.37 4.61 -25.50
N HIS A 473 17.20 3.29 -25.52
CA HIS A 473 15.95 2.67 -25.09
C HIS A 473 15.78 2.78 -23.57
N LEU A 474 16.85 2.53 -22.80
CA LEU A 474 16.86 2.74 -21.35
C LEU A 474 16.50 4.19 -20.99
N LYS A 475 17.09 5.17 -21.68
CA LYS A 475 16.79 6.58 -21.49
C LYS A 475 15.31 6.88 -21.70
N ALA A 476 14.73 6.40 -22.80
CA ALA A 476 13.31 6.57 -23.09
C ALA A 476 12.40 5.91 -22.03
N PHE A 477 12.72 4.67 -21.61
CA PHE A 477 12.01 4.01 -20.51
C PHE A 477 12.04 4.83 -19.22
N PHE A 478 13.24 5.27 -18.82
CA PHE A 478 13.48 5.98 -17.57
C PHE A 478 12.78 7.34 -17.55
N GLN A 479 12.89 8.11 -18.63
CA GLN A 479 12.20 9.38 -18.77
C GLN A 479 10.68 9.19 -18.67
N ARG A 480 10.12 8.17 -19.36
CA ARG A 480 8.68 7.88 -19.25
C ARG A 480 8.27 7.54 -17.82
N ILE A 481 9.02 6.69 -17.12
CA ILE A 481 8.71 6.32 -15.73
C ILE A 481 8.79 7.55 -14.82
N LEU A 482 9.81 8.39 -14.96
CA LEU A 482 10.02 9.58 -14.12
C LEU A 482 8.97 10.68 -14.33
N LEU A 483 8.33 10.75 -15.51
CA LEU A 483 7.23 11.69 -15.76
C LEU A 483 6.02 11.46 -14.85
N ASP A 484 5.73 10.21 -14.51
CA ASP A 484 4.63 9.84 -13.63
C ASP A 484 4.89 8.45 -13.03
N VAL A 485 5.69 8.43 -11.95
CA VAL A 485 6.18 7.18 -11.34
C VAL A 485 5.03 6.24 -10.95
N PRO A 486 3.98 6.69 -10.23
CA PRO A 486 2.87 5.81 -9.85
C PRO A 486 2.18 5.14 -11.05
N ASN A 487 1.98 5.87 -12.15
CA ASN A 487 1.17 5.38 -13.27
C ASN A 487 2.00 4.67 -14.36
N HIS A 488 3.29 4.98 -14.48
CA HIS A 488 4.14 4.44 -15.56
C HIS A 488 5.03 3.27 -15.12
N ARG A 489 5.20 3.03 -13.82
CA ARG A 489 5.98 1.88 -13.34
C ARG A 489 5.34 0.51 -13.54
N SER A 490 4.10 0.45 -14.04
CA SER A 490 3.33 -0.78 -14.23
C SER A 490 2.88 -0.95 -15.69
N GLY A 491 2.63 -2.21 -16.08
CA GLY A 491 2.17 -2.57 -17.41
C GLY A 491 3.29 -2.78 -18.43
N LEU A 492 4.53 -2.93 -17.97
CA LEU A 492 5.63 -3.42 -18.81
C LEU A 492 5.38 -4.91 -19.16
N PRO A 493 5.88 -5.37 -20.32
CA PRO A 493 5.64 -6.76 -20.76
C PRO A 493 6.16 -7.81 -19.80
N ASP A 494 5.44 -8.94 -19.72
CA ASP A 494 5.78 -10.05 -18.82
C ASP A 494 7.22 -10.54 -19.03
N LEU A 495 7.59 -10.85 -20.28
CA LEU A 495 8.87 -11.47 -20.59
C LEU A 495 9.82 -10.51 -21.30
N ILE A 496 11.11 -10.79 -21.12
CA ILE A 496 12.18 -10.27 -21.98
C ILE A 496 13.02 -11.44 -22.48
N GLN A 497 13.30 -11.45 -23.78
CA GLN A 497 14.21 -12.40 -24.42
C GLN A 497 15.43 -11.67 -24.95
N PHE A 498 16.61 -12.25 -24.76
CA PHE A 498 17.89 -11.69 -25.19
C PHE A 498 18.54 -12.57 -26.24
N TRP A 499 19.25 -11.97 -27.20
CA TRP A 499 20.15 -12.64 -28.14
C TRP A 499 21.53 -11.99 -28.01
N PRO A 500 22.39 -12.46 -27.09
CA PRO A 500 23.65 -11.79 -26.76
C PRO A 500 24.61 -11.70 -27.94
N GLY A 501 24.68 -12.74 -28.77
CA GLY A 501 25.51 -12.75 -29.97
C GLY A 501 25.19 -11.63 -30.97
N ASP A 502 23.92 -11.20 -31.02
CA ASP A 502 23.44 -10.11 -31.87
C ASP A 502 23.27 -8.78 -31.10
N ARG A 503 23.51 -8.79 -29.78
CA ARG A 503 23.22 -7.69 -28.85
C ARG A 503 21.79 -7.15 -29.01
N ARG A 504 20.83 -8.07 -29.12
CA ARG A 504 19.41 -7.77 -29.34
C ARG A 504 18.56 -8.22 -28.15
N TYR A 505 17.44 -7.55 -27.94
CA TYR A 505 16.39 -8.01 -27.02
C TYR A 505 15.01 -7.93 -27.67
N GLN A 506 14.00 -8.54 -27.05
CA GLN A 506 12.59 -8.38 -27.38
C GLN A 506 11.75 -8.46 -26.10
N LEU A 507 10.85 -7.50 -25.92
CA LEU A 507 9.84 -7.54 -24.87
C LEU A 507 8.61 -8.30 -25.36
N ILE A 508 8.05 -9.16 -24.52
CA ILE A 508 6.94 -10.04 -24.92
C ILE A 508 5.87 -10.03 -23.83
N GLU A 509 4.70 -9.50 -24.19
CA GLU A 509 3.50 -9.53 -23.34
C GLU A 509 2.71 -10.80 -23.65
N VAL A 510 2.46 -11.64 -22.65
CA VAL A 510 1.81 -12.94 -22.82
C VAL A 510 0.31 -12.83 -22.57
N LYS A 511 -0.48 -13.45 -23.43
CA LYS A 511 -1.94 -13.53 -23.30
C LYS A 511 -2.42 -14.96 -23.41
N GLY A 512 -2.86 -15.49 -22.26
CA GLY A 512 -3.53 -16.77 -22.19
C GLY A 512 -4.93 -16.76 -22.84
N PRO A 513 -5.57 -17.93 -22.97
CA PRO A 513 -6.90 -18.03 -23.57
C PRO A 513 -7.93 -17.18 -22.83
N GLY A 514 -8.57 -16.26 -23.56
CA GLY A 514 -9.58 -15.35 -23.03
C GLY A 514 -9.04 -14.08 -22.37
N ASP A 515 -7.71 -13.94 -22.20
CA ASP A 515 -7.11 -12.73 -21.66
C ASP A 515 -7.00 -11.62 -22.72
N ARG A 516 -7.02 -10.37 -22.25
CA ARG A 516 -6.95 -9.17 -23.09
C ARG A 516 -5.94 -8.19 -22.51
N LEU A 517 -5.28 -7.46 -23.41
CA LEU A 517 -4.38 -6.36 -23.04
C LEU A 517 -5.09 -5.33 -22.16
N GLN A 518 -4.50 -5.06 -21.00
CA GLN A 518 -4.88 -3.98 -20.10
C GLN A 518 -4.51 -2.62 -20.69
N ASP A 519 -5.05 -1.54 -20.11
CA ASP A 519 -4.90 -0.21 -20.67
C ASP A 519 -3.50 0.38 -20.48
N ASN A 520 -2.86 0.13 -19.33
CA ASN A 520 -1.45 0.45 -19.08
C ASN A 520 -0.51 -0.31 -20.04
N GLN A 521 -0.75 -1.60 -20.28
CA GLN A 521 0.01 -2.41 -21.24
C GLN A 521 -0.07 -1.84 -22.65
N LYS A 522 -1.28 -1.45 -23.10
CA LYS A 522 -1.45 -0.79 -24.41
C LYS A 522 -0.69 0.52 -24.51
N ARG A 523 -0.61 1.32 -23.43
CA ARG A 523 0.18 2.57 -23.41
C ARG A 523 1.67 2.28 -23.54
N TRP A 524 2.17 1.23 -22.86
CA TRP A 524 3.56 0.80 -23.01
C TRP A 524 3.88 0.26 -24.41
N ILE A 525 2.96 -0.48 -25.02
CA ILE A 525 3.12 -0.98 -26.40
C ILE A 525 3.19 0.18 -27.40
N ASP A 526 2.24 1.11 -27.34
CA ASP A 526 2.20 2.29 -28.21
C ASP A 526 3.44 3.19 -28.01
N PHE A 527 3.92 3.32 -26.76
CA PHE A 527 5.19 3.98 -26.46
C PHE A 527 6.38 3.26 -27.11
N ALA A 528 6.51 1.95 -26.90
CA ALA A 528 7.61 1.15 -27.44
C ALA A 528 7.68 1.24 -28.98
N GLN A 529 6.54 1.20 -29.66
CA GLN A 529 6.48 1.36 -31.12
C GLN A 529 6.95 2.73 -31.61
N ARG A 530 6.54 3.82 -30.95
CA ARG A 530 6.98 5.18 -31.30
C ARG A 530 8.49 5.35 -31.16
N HIS A 531 9.10 4.62 -30.23
CA HIS A 531 10.53 4.60 -29.98
C HIS A 531 11.27 3.45 -30.70
N GLN A 532 10.59 2.71 -31.58
CA GLN A 532 11.17 1.58 -32.33
C GLN A 532 11.78 0.50 -31.43
N MET A 533 11.23 0.33 -30.23
CA MET A 533 11.64 -0.71 -29.29
C MET A 533 11.00 -2.05 -29.70
N PRO A 534 11.77 -3.16 -29.67
CA PRO A 534 11.28 -4.47 -30.06
C PRO A 534 10.28 -5.00 -29.02
N ILE A 535 8.99 -4.98 -29.37
CA ILE A 535 7.89 -5.44 -28.53
C ILE A 535 6.92 -6.33 -29.32
N ALA A 536 6.51 -7.43 -28.70
CA ALA A 536 5.55 -8.37 -29.24
C ALA A 536 4.46 -8.72 -28.23
N VAL A 537 3.31 -9.18 -28.74
CA VAL A 537 2.22 -9.75 -27.94
C VAL A 537 2.08 -11.22 -28.34
N CYS A 538 2.27 -12.12 -27.37
CA CYS A 538 2.21 -13.55 -27.54
C CYS A 538 0.85 -14.10 -27.10
N TYR A 539 0.04 -14.56 -28.05
CA TYR A 539 -1.24 -15.21 -27.78
C TYR A 539 -1.06 -16.72 -27.71
N VAL A 540 -1.49 -17.30 -26.59
CA VAL A 540 -1.32 -18.74 -26.32
C VAL A 540 -2.64 -19.48 -26.53
N GLN A 541 -2.56 -20.58 -27.27
CA GLN A 541 -3.58 -21.61 -27.33
C GLN A 541 -3.03 -22.89 -26.68
N TRP A 542 -3.86 -23.54 -25.86
CA TRP A 542 -3.48 -24.84 -25.31
C TRP A 542 -3.63 -25.91 -26.39
N ALA A 543 -2.54 -26.59 -26.73
CA ALA A 543 -2.60 -27.78 -27.57
C ALA A 543 -3.36 -28.87 -26.81
N GLU A 544 -4.32 -29.53 -27.47
CA GLU A 544 -4.97 -30.72 -26.91
C GLU A 544 -3.92 -31.81 -26.68
N ALA A 545 -3.95 -32.46 -25.53
CA ALA A 545 -3.12 -33.63 -25.30
C ALA A 545 -3.57 -34.74 -26.27
N THR A 546 -2.78 -35.00 -27.31
CA THR A 546 -2.90 -36.26 -28.05
C THR A 546 -2.53 -37.38 -27.08
N TRP A 547 -3.55 -38.10 -26.63
CA TRP A 547 -3.45 -39.27 -25.76
C TRP A 547 -2.83 -40.46 -26.47
#